data_AF-W8F749-F1
#
_entry.id   AF-W8F749-F1
#
_cell.length_a   1.000
_cell.length_b   1.000
_cell.length_c   1.000
_cell.angle_alpha   90.00
_cell.angle_beta   90.00
_cell.angle_gamma   90.00
#
_symmetry.space_group_name_H-M   'P 1'
#
loop_
_entity.id
_entity.type
_entity.pdbx_description
1 polymer ?
#
loop_
_entity_poly.entity_id
_entity_poly.type
_entity_poly.pdbx_seq_one_letter_code
_entity_poly.pdbx_strand_id
1 'polypeptide(L)'
;MKRFWEPGISRTILFALSIVTFVIACYQTLVTGKMEGLYQNYWLFMLSFGLVIGLRYLRQRDKIAAAEAEAARKAATPPTKKPKKKK
;
A
#
# COMPACT_ATOMS: atom_id res chain seq x y z
N MET A 1 -8.87 22.59 0.93
CA MET A 1 -8.34 22.14 2.24
C MET A 1 -6.89 21.75 2.06
N LYS A 2 -5.95 22.31 2.84
CA LYS A 2 -4.54 21.91 2.80
C LYS A 2 -4.45 20.41 3.09
N ARG A 3 -3.84 19.63 2.19
CA ARG A 3 -3.51 18.22 2.43
C ARG A 3 -2.48 18.20 3.55
N PHE A 4 -2.94 18.11 4.81
CA PHE A 4 -2.06 17.91 5.97
C PHE A 4 -1.36 16.54 5.92
N TRP A 5 -1.80 15.64 5.03
CA TRP A 5 -1.31 14.28 4.93
C TRP A 5 -0.83 13.96 3.52
N GLU A 6 0.49 13.86 3.38
CA GLU A 6 1.16 13.30 2.21
C GLU A 6 0.88 11.79 2.15
N PRO A 7 0.46 11.23 0.99
CA PRO A 7 0.21 9.80 0.84
C PRO A 7 1.42 8.92 1.19
N GLY A 8 2.65 9.44 1.06
CA GLY A 8 3.87 8.74 1.45
C GLY A 8 4.02 8.58 2.97
N ILE A 9 3.65 9.62 3.73
CA ILE A 9 3.75 9.62 5.20
C ILE A 9 2.74 8.62 5.78
N SER A 10 1.49 8.64 5.31
CA SER A 10 0.45 7.71 5.78
C SER A 10 0.82 6.25 5.55
N ARG A 11 1.42 5.92 4.40
CA ARG A 11 1.91 4.57 4.10
C ARG A 11 3.05 4.14 4.99
N THR A 12 3.97 5.06 5.30
CA THR A 12 5.09 4.79 6.19
C THR A 12 4.59 4.50 7.59
N ILE A 13 3.62 5.27 8.08
CA ILE A 13 2.97 5.05 9.37
C ILE A 13 2.24 3.70 9.37
N LEU A 14 1.44 3.39 8.34
CA LEU A 14 0.75 2.10 8.23
C LEU A 14 1.73 0.92 8.25
N PHE A 15 2.86 1.04 7.54
CA PHE A 15 3.90 0.03 7.54
C PHE A 15 4.53 -0.12 8.93
N ALA A 16 4.97 0.98 9.55
CA ALA A 16 5.56 0.96 10.88
C ALA A 16 4.61 0.33 11.92
N LEU A 17 3.33 0.75 11.91
CA LEU A 17 2.30 0.19 12.79
C LEU A 17 2.07 -1.30 12.53
N SER A 18 2.08 -1.75 11.28
CA SER A 18 1.92 -3.17 10.97
C SER A 18 3.04 -4.03 11.58
N ILE A 19 4.28 -3.55 11.53
CA ILE A 19 5.44 -4.26 12.06
C ILE A 19 5.43 -4.23 13.60
N VAL A 20 5.21 -3.06 14.20
CA VAL A 20 5.18 -2.91 15.65
C VAL A 20 4.09 -3.77 16.28
N THR A 21 2.87 -3.74 15.72
CA THR A 21 1.76 -4.57 16.22
C THR A 21 2.05 -6.07 16.08
N PHE A 22 2.70 -6.49 14.99
CA PHE A 22 3.12 -7.88 14.80
C PHE A 22 4.14 -8.33 15.87
N VAL A 23 5.17 -7.51 16.12
CA VAL A 23 6.22 -7.83 17.11
C VAL A 23 5.62 -7.93 18.51
N ILE A 24 4.73 -7.00 18.87
CA ILE A 24 4.00 -7.04 20.15
C ILE A 24 3.16 -8.31 20.25
N ALA A 25 2.44 -8.68 19.19
CA ALA A 25 1.63 -9.90 19.15
C ALA A 25 2.49 -11.15 19.39
N CYS A 26 3.61 -11.28 18.66
CA CYS A 26 4.55 -12.38 18.83
C CYS A 26 5.09 -12.47 20.26
N TYR A 27 5.53 -11.34 20.82
CA TYR A 27 6.05 -11.30 22.18
C TYR A 27 5.01 -11.75 23.21
N GLN A 28 3.80 -11.17 23.17
CA GLN A 28 2.73 -11.53 24.10
C GLN A 28 2.31 -12.99 23.95
N THR A 29 2.20 -13.50 22.73
CA THR A 29 1.90 -14.91 22.48
C THR A 29 2.95 -15.85 23.08
N LEU A 30 4.24 -15.52 22.98
CA LEU A 30 5.32 -16.35 23.52
C LEU A 30 5.34 -16.32 25.06
N VAL A 31 5.11 -15.16 25.67
CA VAL A 31 5.10 -15.00 27.13
C VAL A 31 3.90 -15.71 27.76
N THR A 32 2.73 -15.67 27.11
CA THR A 32 1.47 -16.25 27.63
C THR A 32 1.25 -17.72 27.24
N GLY A 33 2.32 -18.49 27.01
CA GLY A 33 2.19 -19.95 26.83
C GLY A 33 1.78 -20.42 25.43
N LYS A 34 2.22 -19.72 24.38
CA LYS A 34 2.05 -20.09 22.95
C LYS A 34 0.59 -20.24 22.52
N MET A 35 -0.05 -21.40 22.72
CA MET A 35 -1.40 -21.64 22.17
C MET A 35 -2.45 -20.76 22.84
N GLU A 36 -2.44 -20.67 24.18
CA GLU A 36 -3.34 -19.78 24.91
C GLU A 36 -3.04 -18.31 24.59
N GLY A 37 -1.75 -17.93 24.60
CA GLY A 37 -1.30 -16.63 24.17
C GLY A 37 -1.61 -16.29 22.70
N LEU A 38 -1.79 -17.27 21.82
CA LEU A 38 -2.18 -17.05 20.44
C LEU A 38 -3.66 -16.68 20.36
N TYR A 39 -4.52 -17.40 21.10
CA TYR A 39 -5.95 -17.09 21.13
C TYR A 39 -6.23 -15.73 21.77
N GLN A 40 -5.56 -15.41 22.88
CA GLN A 40 -5.75 -14.13 23.57
C GLN A 40 -5.25 -12.94 22.74
N ASN A 41 -4.17 -13.12 21.98
CA ASN A 41 -3.54 -12.05 21.21
C ASN A 41 -3.87 -12.11 19.70
N TYR A 42 -4.80 -12.98 19.29
CA TYR A 42 -5.19 -13.16 17.89
C TYR A 42 -5.60 -11.85 17.21
N TRP A 43 -6.26 -10.97 17.96
CA TRP A 43 -6.71 -9.67 17.45
C TRP A 43 -5.54 -8.75 17.06
N LEU A 44 -4.37 -8.84 17.72
CA LEU A 44 -3.18 -8.07 17.36
C LEU A 44 -2.61 -8.55 16.01
N PHE A 45 -2.63 -9.86 15.76
CA PHE A 45 -2.27 -10.42 14.46
C PHE A 45 -3.24 -9.97 13.37
N MET A 46 -4.55 -10.02 13.64
CA MET A 46 -5.56 -9.51 12.70
C MET A 46 -5.35 -8.03 12.39
N LEU A 47 -5.05 -7.20 13.40
CA LEU A 47 -4.77 -5.78 13.22
C LEU A 47 -3.51 -5.57 12.35
N SER A 48 -2.42 -6.26 12.67
CA SER A 48 -1.18 -6.18 11.88
C SER A 48 -1.41 -6.55 10.42
N PHE A 49 -2.04 -7.71 10.17
CA PHE A 49 -2.33 -8.14 8.80
C PHE A 49 -3.33 -7.21 8.10
N GLY A 50 -4.31 -6.67 8.81
CA GLY A 50 -5.21 -5.64 8.29
C GLY A 50 -4.47 -4.40 7.81
N LEU A 51 -3.47 -3.94 8.57
CA LEU A 51 -2.62 -2.82 8.18
C LEU A 51 -1.77 -3.13 6.93
N VAL A 52 -1.22 -4.35 6.84
CA VAL A 52 -0.47 -4.81 5.65
C VAL A 52 -1.36 -4.88 4.41
N ILE A 53 -2.56 -5.44 4.55
CA ILE A 53 -3.55 -5.54 3.47
C ILE A 53 -3.97 -4.14 3.02
N GLY A 54 -4.27 -3.25 3.97
CA GLY A 54 -4.59 -1.85 3.69
C GLY A 54 -3.47 -1.13 2.96
N LEU A 55 -2.22 -1.31 3.38
CA LEU A 55 -1.05 -0.74 2.70
C LEU A 55 -0.92 -1.27 1.26
N ARG A 56 -1.10 -2.58 1.07
CA ARG A 56 -1.04 -3.21 -0.26
C ARG A 56 -2.15 -2.69 -1.17
N TYR A 57 -3.36 -2.54 -0.63
CA TYR A 57 -4.51 -1.99 -1.34
C TYR A 57 -4.23 -0.55 -1.82
N LEU A 58 -3.71 0.32 -0.95
CA LEU A 58 -3.36 1.69 -1.31
C LEU A 58 -2.30 1.72 -2.44
N ARG A 59 -1.24 0.92 -2.31
CA ARG A 59 -0.20 0.80 -3.34
C ARG A 59 -0.74 0.29 -4.68
N GLN A 60 -1.72 -0.61 -4.66
CA GLN A 60 -2.36 -1.09 -5.88
C GLN A 60 -3.15 0.03 -6.57
N ARG A 61 -3.88 0.84 -5.80
CA ARG A 61 -4.61 1.99 -6.36
C ARG A 61 -3.70 3.03 -6.99
N ASP A 62 -2.54 3.29 -6.39
CA ASP A 62 -1.57 4.22 -6.99
C ASP A 62 -1.06 3.73 -8.33
N LYS A 63 -0.80 2.42 -8.45
CA LYS A 63 -0.35 1.82 -9.71
C LYS A 63 -1.41 1.95 -10.80
N ILE A 64 -2.68 1.76 -10.45
CA ILE A 64 -3.80 1.94 -11.37
C ILE A 64 -3.88 3.41 -11.81
N ALA A 65 -3.88 4.35 -10.85
CA ALA A 65 -3.92 5.78 -11.16
C ALA A 65 -2.73 6.24 -12.02
N ALA A 66 -1.53 5.70 -11.76
CA ALA A 66 -0.35 5.99 -12.57
C ALA A 66 -0.48 5.44 -14.00
N ALA A 67 -1.02 4.23 -14.16
CA ALA A 67 -1.25 3.62 -15.47
C ALA A 67 -2.29 4.40 -16.29
N GLU A 68 -3.38 4.84 -15.65
CA GLU A 68 -4.40 5.70 -16.28
C GLU A 68 -3.82 7.04 -16.72
N ALA A 69 -3.00 7.67 -15.86
CA ALA A 69 -2.32 8.91 -16.20
C ALA A 69 -1.33 8.75 -17.38
N GLU A 70 -0.63 7.62 -17.46
CA GLU A 70 0.27 7.31 -18.56
C GLU A 70 -0.51 7.06 -19.87
N ALA A 71 -1.63 6.34 -19.80
CA ALA A 71 -2.52 6.13 -20.95
C ALA A 71 -3.10 7.45 -21.49
N ALA A 72 -3.52 8.34 -20.59
CA ALA A 72 -4.01 9.68 -20.96
C ALA A 72 -2.91 10.52 -21.64
N ARG A 73 -1.67 10.46 -21.16
CA ARG A 73 -0.52 11.15 -21.79
C ARG A 73 -0.24 10.62 -23.19
N LYS A 74 -0.28 9.30 -23.39
CA LYS A 74 -0.08 8.67 -24.70
C LYS A 74 -1.19 9.02 -25.68
N ALA A 75 -2.45 9.06 -25.23
CA ALA A 75 -3.59 9.47 -26.04
C ALA A 75 -3.57 10.97 -26.43
N ALA A 76 -3.01 11.82 -25.57
CA ALA A 76 -2.89 13.26 -25.83
C ALA A 76 -1.71 13.63 -26.76
N THR A 77 -0.84 12.68 -27.13
CA THR A 77 0.26 12.95 -28.06
C THR A 77 -0.24 12.77 -29.50
N PRO A 78 -0.36 13.85 -30.31
CA PRO A 78 -0.90 13.73 -31.66
C PRO A 78 0.03 12.89 -32.53
N PRO A 79 -0.49 12.08 -33.48
CA PRO A 79 0.33 11.25 -34.33
C PRO A 79 1.23 12.14 -35.20
N THR A 80 2.54 12.07 -34.98
CA THR A 80 3.53 12.73 -35.81
C THR A 80 3.37 12.22 -37.24
N LYS A 81 2.75 13.02 -38.12
CA LYS A 81 2.58 12.71 -39.54
C LYS A 81 3.96 12.42 -40.13
N LYS A 82 4.24 11.15 -40.45
CA LYS A 82 5.43 10.76 -41.23
C LYS A 82 5.44 11.58 -42.54
N PRO A 83 6.56 12.22 -42.91
CA PRO A 83 6.61 13.02 -44.12
C PRO A 83 6.49 12.08 -45.34
N LYS A 84 5.46 12.32 -46.15
CA LYS A 84 5.17 11.56 -47.37
C LYS A 84 6.27 11.87 -48.39
N LYS A 85 7.14 10.91 -48.67
CA LYS A 85 8.21 10.99 -49.67
C LYS A 85 7.57 11.17 -51.06
N LYS A 86 7.69 12.36 -51.67
CA LYS A 86 7.28 12.62 -53.06
C LYS A 86 8.20 11.84 -54.00
N LYS A 87 7.61 11.05 -54.89
CA LYS A 87 8.22 10.56 -56.13
C LYS A 87 7.76 11.47 -57.26
#